data_AF-A0A7Y4WHZ8-F1
#
_entry.id   AF-A0A7Y4WHZ8-F1
#
_cell.length_a   1.000
_cell.length_b   1.000
_cell.length_c   1.000
_cell.angle_alpha   90.00
_cell.angle_beta   90.00
_cell.angle_gamma   90.00
#
_symmetry.space_group_name_H-M   'P 1'
#
loop_
_entity.id
_entity.type
_entity.pdbx_description
1 polymer ?
#
loop_
_entity_poly.entity_id
_entity_poly.type
_entity_poly.pdbx_seq_one_letter_code
_entity_poly.pdbx_strand_id
1 'polypeptide(L)'
;MSHAWKQLVSLFLLLLLFLLTPACASGGTVKVADSKVTDDWELVGWRVIGCCCAAPCPCRINKKPMNCHGCDHTDVVHVERGTLGGTQMDGVTWIVIGRGFGQDVEGNWVQVYVDEKASEAQVKAVGDMLAGTVEGWGSRAPYLAGKFLGIRETPMSVSVSSDRREYAASIPGVLEIKTRAIVNPGRRDPVVSTGIMDSFGDRFVHSDALVHTYSDPSIGHSWDLTGKQSNQADFVLNQKRVDEGHLGWGCWSAHASFDDDEPYGEEQVGHAHAATE
;
A
#
# COMPACT_ATOMS: atom_id res chain seq x y z
N MET A 1 -57.71 38.57 13.71
CA MET A 1 -58.07 39.77 12.92
C MET A 1 -57.30 40.91 13.54
N SER A 2 -56.34 41.62 12.96
CA SER A 2 -55.87 41.88 11.58
C SER A 2 -54.32 41.94 11.61
N HIS A 3 -53.54 41.48 10.61
CA HIS A 3 -53.10 42.27 9.45
C HIS A 3 -52.79 43.75 9.82
N ALA A 4 -51.65 44.37 9.56
CA ALA A 4 -50.54 44.09 8.66
C ALA A 4 -49.49 45.20 8.86
N TRP A 5 -48.21 44.93 8.57
CA TRP A 5 -47.24 45.84 7.90
C TRP A 5 -45.87 45.16 7.96
N LYS A 6 -45.38 44.59 6.85
CA LYS A 6 -44.49 45.28 5.90
C LYS A 6 -43.25 45.82 6.63
N GLN A 7 -42.16 45.06 6.61
CA GLN A 7 -41.12 45.19 5.60
C GLN A 7 -40.39 46.55 5.66
N LEU A 8 -39.06 46.43 5.72
CA LEU A 8 -38.09 47.32 5.10
C LEU A 8 -37.97 48.72 5.74
N VAL A 9 -36.77 48.95 6.26
CA VAL A 9 -35.90 50.11 6.04
C VAL A 9 -35.07 50.17 7.32
N SER A 10 -33.94 49.47 7.32
CA SER A 10 -32.68 49.97 6.78
C SER A 10 -32.12 51.09 7.63
N LEU A 11 -30.88 50.81 8.05
CA LEU A 11 -29.76 51.73 8.02
C LEU A 11 -30.03 53.11 8.61
N PHE A 12 -29.28 53.45 9.65
CA PHE A 12 -28.01 54.13 9.43
C PHE A 12 -27.44 54.61 10.76
N LEU A 13 -26.11 54.52 10.88
CA LEU A 13 -25.23 55.50 11.56
C LEU A 13 -25.46 55.65 13.09
N LEU A 14 -24.52 55.42 14.00
CA LEU A 14 -23.10 55.76 14.02
C LEU A 14 -22.53 55.26 15.37
N LEU A 15 -21.28 54.78 15.36
CA LEU A 15 -20.18 55.12 16.29
C LEU A 15 -20.40 54.87 17.80
N LEU A 16 -19.46 54.33 18.59
CA LEU A 16 -18.02 54.15 18.47
C LEU A 16 -17.53 53.44 19.77
N LEU A 17 -16.38 52.75 19.67
CA LEU A 17 -15.39 52.46 20.73
C LEU A 17 -15.78 51.39 21.79
N PHE A 18 -15.02 50.33 22.04
CA PHE A 18 -13.56 50.11 22.09
C PHE A 18 -13.23 48.67 21.64
N LEU A 19 -12.39 48.41 20.63
CA LEU A 19 -10.91 48.26 20.67
C LEU A 19 -10.36 47.33 21.77
N LEU A 20 -9.92 46.12 21.38
CA LEU A 20 -8.57 45.55 21.59
C LEU A 20 -8.40 44.24 20.77
N THR A 21 -7.36 44.23 19.93
CA THR A 21 -6.89 43.20 18.96
C THR A 21 -6.07 42.08 19.66
N PRO A 22 -5.86 40.86 19.09
CA PRO A 22 -5.03 40.66 17.89
C PRO A 22 -5.58 39.67 16.84
N ALA A 23 -5.21 39.95 15.60
CA ALA A 23 -5.36 39.11 14.43
C ALA A 23 -4.58 37.78 14.56
N CYS A 24 -5.16 36.69 14.05
CA CYS A 24 -4.46 35.75 13.17
C CYS A 24 -5.42 34.69 12.60
N ALA A 25 -5.21 34.41 11.30
CA ALA A 25 -5.62 33.21 10.57
C ALA A 25 -7.14 32.93 10.45
N SER A 26 -7.75 33.51 9.41
CA SER A 26 -8.93 32.89 8.79
C SER A 26 -8.51 31.52 8.23
N GLY A 27 -8.83 30.46 8.96
CA GLY A 27 -8.81 29.09 8.47
C GLY A 27 -9.81 28.96 7.33
N GLY A 28 -9.30 29.06 6.10
CA GLY A 28 -10.04 28.63 4.92
C GLY A 28 -10.15 27.11 4.98
N THR A 29 -11.32 26.60 5.34
CA THR A 29 -11.66 25.21 5.12
C THR A 29 -11.73 25.00 3.61
N VAL A 30 -10.71 24.36 3.04
CA VAL A 30 -10.80 23.81 1.69
C VAL A 30 -11.87 22.73 1.78
N LYS A 31 -13.03 22.99 1.17
CA LYS A 31 -13.99 21.93 0.87
C LYS A 31 -13.30 20.97 -0.08
N VAL A 32 -12.92 19.79 0.42
CA VAL A 32 -12.68 18.64 -0.44
C VAL A 32 -13.99 18.40 -1.18
N ALA A 33 -13.99 18.64 -2.48
CA ALA A 33 -15.14 18.32 -3.30
C ALA A 33 -15.37 16.81 -3.21
N ASP A 34 -16.62 16.40 -2.99
CA ASP A 34 -17.08 15.03 -3.20
C ASP A 34 -16.87 14.68 -4.69
N SER A 35 -15.65 14.30 -5.07
CA SER A 35 -15.47 13.59 -6.33
C SER A 35 -15.89 12.17 -6.07
N LYS A 36 -17.14 11.84 -6.43
CA LYS A 36 -17.45 10.48 -6.87
C LYS A 36 -16.33 10.07 -7.81
N VAL A 37 -15.49 9.11 -7.41
CA VAL A 37 -14.61 8.42 -8.34
C VAL A 37 -15.53 7.90 -9.43
N THR A 38 -15.41 8.45 -10.63
CA THR A 38 -16.22 8.06 -11.77
C THR A 38 -15.99 6.58 -12.04
N ASP A 39 -17.05 5.84 -12.37
CA ASP A 39 -17.04 4.39 -12.62
C ASP A 39 -16.05 3.94 -13.74
N ASP A 40 -15.40 4.87 -14.44
CA ASP A 40 -14.44 4.65 -15.53
C ASP A 40 -12.98 4.51 -15.06
N TRP A 41 -12.74 3.70 -14.03
CA TRP A 41 -11.38 3.32 -13.64
C TRP A 41 -11.18 1.81 -13.76
N GLU A 42 -10.11 1.41 -14.45
CA GLU A 42 -9.66 0.03 -14.52
C GLU A 42 -8.14 0.01 -14.62
N LEU A 43 -7.48 -0.76 -13.76
CA LEU A 43 -6.05 -1.06 -13.88
C LEU A 43 -5.88 -2.56 -14.05
N VAL A 44 -5.15 -2.96 -15.09
CA VAL A 44 -4.75 -4.35 -15.33
C VAL A 44 -3.24 -4.42 -15.34
N GLY A 45 -2.70 -5.39 -14.61
CA GLY A 45 -1.26 -5.52 -14.48
C GLY A 45 -0.86 -6.64 -13.54
N TRP A 46 0.30 -6.48 -12.94
CA TRP A 46 0.84 -7.45 -11.99
C TRP A 46 1.55 -6.78 -10.84
N ARG A 47 1.67 -7.54 -9.75
CA ARG A 47 2.39 -7.14 -8.55
C ARG A 47 3.30 -8.24 -8.04
N VAL A 48 4.32 -7.82 -7.31
CA VAL A 48 5.21 -8.68 -6.53
C VAL A 48 5.36 -8.10 -5.14
N ILE A 49 5.11 -8.92 -4.12
CA ILE A 49 5.48 -8.61 -2.73
C ILE A 49 6.67 -9.47 -2.34
N GLY A 50 7.68 -8.86 -1.74
CA GLY A 50 8.70 -9.54 -0.92
C GLY A 50 8.67 -8.99 0.49
N CYS A 51 8.78 -9.85 1.51
CA CYS A 51 8.93 -9.40 2.90
C CYS A 51 9.84 -10.29 3.74
N CYS A 52 10.21 -9.79 4.91
CA CYS A 52 11.17 -10.41 5.82
C CYS A 52 10.73 -11.74 6.45
N CYS A 53 9.44 -12.07 6.38
CA CYS A 53 8.91 -13.31 6.95
C CYS A 53 9.44 -14.54 6.20
N ALA A 54 9.47 -15.67 6.89
CA ALA A 54 9.58 -16.95 6.20
C ALA A 54 8.24 -17.31 5.53
N ALA A 55 8.28 -18.09 4.45
CA ALA A 55 7.09 -18.46 3.72
C ALA A 55 6.29 -19.57 4.44
N PRO A 56 4.94 -19.59 4.34
CA PRO A 56 4.08 -18.51 3.82
C PRO A 56 3.97 -17.34 4.82
N CYS A 57 3.69 -16.14 4.32
CA CYS A 57 3.61 -14.95 5.17
C CYS A 57 2.37 -15.02 6.10
N PRO A 58 2.55 -15.03 7.43
CA PRO A 58 1.45 -15.14 8.40
C PRO A 58 0.45 -13.98 8.31
N CYS A 59 0.88 -12.80 7.84
CA CYS A 59 -0.01 -11.64 7.66
C CYS A 59 -1.19 -11.96 6.74
N ARG A 60 -1.03 -12.88 5.78
CA ARG A 60 -2.06 -13.29 4.83
C ARG A 60 -3.26 -14.02 5.47
N ILE A 61 -3.14 -14.42 6.73
CA ILE A 61 -4.21 -15.08 7.49
C ILE A 61 -4.43 -14.40 8.85
N ASN A 62 -4.21 -13.08 8.87
CA ASN A 62 -4.40 -12.24 10.05
C ASN A 62 -3.52 -12.63 11.25
N LYS A 63 -2.23 -12.88 11.02
CA LYS A 63 -1.24 -13.14 12.07
C LYS A 63 -0.07 -12.16 11.96
N LYS A 64 0.63 -11.94 13.07
CA LYS A 64 1.77 -11.02 13.16
C LYS A 64 2.91 -11.45 12.23
N PRO A 65 3.72 -10.51 11.71
CA PRO A 65 4.99 -10.85 11.07
C PRO A 65 5.85 -11.75 11.96
N MET A 66 6.61 -12.64 11.34
CA MET A 66 7.44 -13.63 12.02
C MET A 66 8.91 -13.37 11.69
N ASN A 67 9.79 -13.49 12.69
CA ASN A 67 11.25 -13.35 12.58
C ASN A 67 11.79 -11.94 12.22
N CYS A 68 10.95 -10.90 12.21
CA CYS A 68 11.41 -9.53 11.93
C CYS A 68 10.77 -8.42 12.79
N HIS A 69 9.88 -8.78 13.73
CA HIS A 69 9.24 -7.86 14.71
C HIS A 69 8.65 -6.60 14.06
N GLY A 70 8.06 -6.81 12.90
CA GLY A 70 7.71 -5.82 11.89
C GLY A 70 7.75 -6.46 10.52
N CYS A 71 7.37 -5.73 9.49
CA CYS A 71 7.33 -6.17 8.11
C CYS A 71 8.17 -5.20 7.29
N ASP A 72 9.46 -5.53 7.11
CA ASP A 72 10.27 -4.92 6.06
C ASP A 72 9.79 -5.50 4.74
N HIS A 73 9.19 -4.67 3.90
CA HIS A 73 8.51 -5.11 2.70
C HIS A 73 8.87 -4.29 1.47
N THR A 74 8.67 -4.93 0.32
CA THR A 74 8.71 -4.32 -1.01
C THR A 74 7.47 -4.77 -1.75
N ASP A 75 6.71 -3.83 -2.30
CA ASP A 75 5.55 -4.08 -3.14
C ASP A 75 5.79 -3.39 -4.49
N VAL A 76 6.12 -4.19 -5.50
CA VAL A 76 6.31 -3.75 -6.88
C VAL A 76 4.97 -3.87 -7.58
N VAL A 77 4.55 -2.82 -8.26
CA VAL A 77 3.36 -2.82 -9.09
C VAL A 77 3.69 -2.29 -10.48
N HIS A 78 3.24 -3.00 -11.50
CA HIS A 78 3.32 -2.58 -12.89
C HIS A 78 1.95 -2.66 -13.53
N VAL A 79 1.50 -1.56 -14.11
CA VAL A 79 0.27 -1.49 -14.89
C VAL A 79 0.59 -1.80 -16.35
N GLU A 80 0.03 -2.89 -16.86
CA GLU A 80 0.14 -3.24 -18.28
C GLU A 80 -0.78 -2.34 -19.13
N ARG A 81 -1.99 -2.08 -18.63
CA ARG A 81 -2.95 -1.17 -19.26
C ARG A 81 -3.98 -0.64 -18.26
N GLY A 82 -4.50 0.56 -18.48
CA GLY A 82 -5.64 1.05 -17.72
C GLY A 82 -5.75 2.57 -17.58
N THR A 83 -6.79 2.97 -16.87
CA THR A 83 -7.10 4.37 -16.54
C THR A 83 -7.40 4.52 -15.06
N LEU A 84 -6.90 5.61 -14.48
CA LEU A 84 -7.17 5.98 -13.09
C LEU A 84 -7.46 7.47 -13.02
N GLY A 85 -8.69 7.83 -12.61
CA GLY A 85 -9.10 9.24 -12.49
C GLY A 85 -8.99 10.03 -13.79
N GLY A 86 -9.20 9.38 -14.94
CA GLY A 86 -9.03 9.98 -16.28
C GLY A 86 -7.59 10.05 -16.80
N THR A 87 -6.61 9.58 -16.03
CA THR A 87 -5.20 9.48 -16.45
C THR A 87 -4.91 8.10 -17.04
N GLN A 88 -4.29 8.04 -18.22
CA GLN A 88 -3.77 6.78 -18.78
C GLN A 88 -2.61 6.26 -17.94
N MET A 89 -2.67 4.99 -17.52
CA MET A 89 -1.69 4.37 -16.63
C MET A 89 -0.85 3.27 -17.29
N ASP A 90 -0.98 3.09 -18.61
CA ASP A 90 -0.24 2.09 -19.38
C ASP A 90 1.28 2.20 -19.16
N GLY A 91 1.91 1.10 -18.75
CA GLY A 91 3.35 1.01 -18.51
C GLY A 91 3.83 1.67 -17.21
N VAL A 92 2.95 2.27 -16.42
CA VAL A 92 3.35 2.90 -15.14
C VAL A 92 3.78 1.83 -14.15
N THR A 93 4.95 2.06 -13.54
CA THR A 93 5.48 1.22 -12.47
C THR A 93 5.68 2.06 -11.22
N TRP A 94 5.32 1.52 -10.07
CA TRP A 94 5.71 2.07 -8.78
C TRP A 94 6.11 0.96 -7.82
N ILE A 95 6.93 1.32 -6.84
CA ILE A 95 7.42 0.42 -5.81
C ILE A 95 7.20 1.08 -4.46
N VAL A 96 6.52 0.38 -3.57
CA VAL A 96 6.36 0.78 -2.17
C VAL A 96 7.33 -0.03 -1.32
N ILE A 97 8.20 0.66 -0.61
CA ILE A 97 9.18 0.05 0.31
C ILE A 97 8.96 0.64 1.69
N GLY A 98 8.92 -0.20 2.71
CA GLY A 98 8.66 0.28 4.05
C GLY A 98 8.89 -0.74 5.13
N ARG A 99 8.81 -0.25 6.37
CA ARG A 99 8.61 -1.06 7.57
C ARG A 99 7.21 -0.77 8.09
N GLY A 100 6.34 -1.77 8.05
CA GLY A 100 5.00 -1.71 8.63
C GLY A 100 4.81 -2.82 9.65
N PHE A 101 3.62 -2.92 10.23
CA PHE A 101 3.24 -4.01 11.14
C PHE A 101 4.21 -4.21 12.31
N GLY A 102 4.94 -3.16 12.73
CA GLY A 102 5.84 -3.20 13.87
C GLY A 102 5.09 -3.12 15.20
N GLN A 103 5.69 -3.70 16.25
CA GLN A 103 5.24 -3.48 17.63
C GLN A 103 5.39 -2.00 18.02
N ASP A 104 6.48 -1.38 17.58
CA ASP A 104 6.74 0.04 17.72
C ASP A 104 6.24 0.80 16.48
N VAL A 105 5.17 1.57 16.65
CA VAL A 105 4.54 2.37 15.59
C VAL A 105 5.46 3.48 15.11
N GLU A 106 6.28 4.04 16.00
CA GLU A 106 7.17 5.15 15.67
C GLU A 106 8.28 4.73 14.71
N GLY A 107 8.62 3.44 14.73
CA GLY A 107 9.58 2.82 13.80
C GLY A 107 9.00 2.47 12.43
N ASN A 108 7.69 2.61 12.21
CA ASN A 108 7.09 2.33 10.91
C ASN A 108 7.28 3.50 9.93
N TRP A 109 7.53 3.17 8.67
CA TRP A 109 7.72 4.14 7.61
C TRP A 109 7.45 3.54 6.23
N VAL A 110 7.18 4.41 5.26
CA VAL A 110 7.00 4.04 3.87
C VAL A 110 7.58 5.08 2.91
N GLN A 111 8.28 4.60 1.89
CA GLN A 111 8.77 5.35 0.74
C GLN A 111 8.13 4.80 -0.53
N VAL A 112 7.71 5.72 -1.41
CA VAL A 112 7.21 5.36 -2.74
C VAL A 112 8.23 5.76 -3.79
N TYR A 113 8.51 4.85 -4.71
CA TYR A 113 9.30 5.09 -5.91
C TYR A 113 8.40 4.96 -7.12
N VAL A 114 8.49 5.89 -8.06
CA VAL A 114 7.74 5.85 -9.33
C VAL A 114 8.74 5.88 -10.48
N ASP A 115 8.46 5.19 -11.58
CA ASP A 115 9.31 5.23 -12.78
C ASP A 115 9.43 6.68 -13.25
N GLU A 116 10.67 7.15 -13.47
CA GLU A 116 10.96 8.50 -13.99
C GLU A 116 10.33 8.79 -15.36
N LYS A 117 9.88 7.75 -16.08
CA LYS A 117 9.13 7.89 -17.34
C LYS A 117 7.66 8.25 -17.12
N ALA A 118 7.15 8.14 -15.89
CA ALA A 118 5.79 8.52 -15.57
C ALA A 118 5.63 10.05 -15.68
N SER A 119 4.53 10.48 -16.29
CA SER A 119 4.15 11.89 -16.30
C SER A 119 3.74 12.37 -14.89
N GLU A 120 3.78 13.67 -14.66
CA GLU A 120 3.31 14.29 -13.41
C GLU A 120 1.86 13.87 -13.06
N ALA A 121 0.99 13.73 -14.07
CA ALA A 121 -0.38 13.26 -13.88
C ALA A 121 -0.45 11.82 -13.38
N GLN A 122 0.44 10.94 -13.87
CA GLN A 122 0.53 9.55 -13.43
C GLN A 122 1.12 9.45 -12.02
N VAL A 123 2.17 10.22 -11.70
CA VAL A 123 2.74 10.30 -10.35
C VAL A 123 1.68 10.76 -9.35
N LYS A 124 0.92 11.80 -9.71
CA LYS A 124 -0.20 12.28 -8.90
C LYS A 124 -1.28 11.20 -8.72
N ALA A 125 -1.67 10.50 -9.79
CA ALA A 125 -2.68 9.45 -9.71
C ALA A 125 -2.25 8.29 -8.79
N VAL A 126 -0.97 7.88 -8.84
CA VAL A 126 -0.40 6.90 -7.89
C VAL A 126 -0.47 7.43 -6.46
N GLY A 127 -0.05 8.68 -6.23
CA GLY A 127 -0.11 9.31 -4.92
C GLY A 127 -1.53 9.38 -4.34
N ASP A 128 -2.50 9.82 -5.14
CA ASP A 128 -3.90 9.91 -4.75
C ASP A 128 -4.49 8.52 -4.40
N MET A 129 -4.18 7.49 -5.19
CA MET A 129 -4.63 6.11 -4.94
C MET A 129 -4.02 5.53 -3.65
N LEU A 130 -2.72 5.75 -3.42
CA LEU A 130 -2.07 5.31 -2.19
C LEU A 130 -2.61 6.05 -0.98
N ALA A 131 -2.85 7.37 -1.10
CA ALA A 131 -3.48 8.16 -0.04
C ALA A 131 -4.89 7.65 0.30
N GLY A 132 -5.72 7.37 -0.70
CA GLY A 132 -7.04 6.77 -0.50
C GLY A 132 -6.98 5.39 0.14
N THR A 133 -5.96 4.58 -0.18
CA THR A 133 -5.72 3.29 0.48
C THR A 133 -5.40 3.47 1.97
N VAL A 134 -4.54 4.44 2.31
CA VAL A 134 -4.18 4.77 3.69
C VAL A 134 -5.40 5.30 4.46
N GLU A 135 -6.22 6.15 3.85
CA GLU A 135 -7.47 6.63 4.42
C GLU A 135 -8.43 5.47 4.74
N GLY A 136 -8.56 4.51 3.82
CA GLY A 136 -9.37 3.30 3.99
C GLY A 136 -8.93 2.42 5.18
N TRP A 137 -7.68 2.49 5.60
CA TRP A 137 -7.21 1.79 6.81
C TRP A 137 -7.67 2.46 8.11
N GLY A 138 -8.03 3.74 8.07
CA GLY A 138 -8.49 4.52 9.21
C GLY A 138 -7.48 4.54 10.35
N SER A 139 -7.92 4.23 11.58
CA SER A 139 -7.07 4.21 12.78
C SER A 139 -5.90 3.23 12.71
N ARG A 140 -5.91 2.27 11.77
CA ARG A 140 -4.84 1.28 11.59
C ARG A 140 -3.65 1.83 10.78
N ALA A 141 -3.82 2.92 10.04
CA ALA A 141 -2.79 3.44 9.13
C ALA A 141 -1.38 3.63 9.76
N PRO A 142 -1.23 4.20 10.98
CA PRO A 142 0.09 4.34 11.61
C PRO A 142 0.82 3.00 11.81
N TYR A 143 0.07 1.92 12.04
CA TYR A 143 0.60 0.58 12.26
C TYR A 143 0.98 -0.12 10.95
N LEU A 144 0.35 0.25 9.84
CA LEU A 144 0.53 -0.44 8.56
C LEU A 144 1.59 0.21 7.68
N ALA A 145 1.70 1.54 7.72
CA ALA A 145 2.64 2.30 6.87
C ALA A 145 3.46 3.35 7.63
N GLY A 146 3.03 3.76 8.83
CA GLY A 146 3.76 4.73 9.65
C GLY A 146 4.05 6.06 8.94
N LYS A 147 5.28 6.55 9.11
CA LYS A 147 5.73 7.83 8.54
C LYS A 147 5.89 7.74 7.02
N PHE A 148 5.16 8.58 6.28
CA PHE A 148 5.38 8.74 4.84
C PHE A 148 6.64 9.59 4.57
N LEU A 149 7.59 9.02 3.84
CA LEU A 149 8.86 9.66 3.49
C LEU A 149 8.79 10.46 2.17
N GLY A 150 7.77 10.19 1.35
CA GLY A 150 7.50 10.90 0.11
C GLY A 150 7.40 9.98 -1.11
N ILE A 151 7.25 10.61 -2.27
CA ILE A 151 7.33 9.98 -3.60
C ILE A 151 8.63 10.45 -4.25
N ARG A 152 9.40 9.52 -4.82
CA ARG A 152 10.60 9.83 -5.59
C ARG A 152 10.52 9.17 -6.96
N GLU A 153 10.78 9.96 -7.98
CA GLU A 153 10.92 9.46 -9.34
C GLU A 153 12.33 8.89 -9.53
N THR A 154 12.44 7.68 -10.06
CA THR A 154 13.72 6.97 -10.24
C THR A 154 13.73 6.16 -11.52
N PRO A 155 14.90 5.97 -12.17
CA PRO A 155 15.02 4.97 -13.22
C PRO A 155 14.71 3.60 -12.63
N MET A 156 13.84 2.85 -13.28
CA MET A 156 13.57 1.47 -12.91
C MET A 156 13.43 0.56 -14.13
N SER A 157 13.62 -0.73 -13.89
CA SER A 157 13.38 -1.76 -14.88
C SER A 157 12.51 -2.85 -14.28
N VAL A 158 11.64 -3.41 -15.12
CA VAL A 158 10.80 -4.56 -14.76
C VAL A 158 10.87 -5.61 -15.85
N SER A 159 10.71 -6.87 -15.48
CA SER A 159 10.60 -7.97 -16.44
C SER A 159 9.69 -9.07 -15.91
N VAL A 160 8.98 -9.71 -16.84
CA VAL A 160 8.16 -10.89 -16.57
C VAL A 160 8.54 -11.95 -17.58
N SER A 161 8.84 -13.15 -17.09
CA SER A 161 9.04 -14.33 -17.94
C SER A 161 7.80 -14.66 -18.77
N SER A 162 8.01 -15.29 -19.93
CA SER A 162 6.91 -15.64 -20.85
C SER A 162 5.84 -16.55 -20.25
N ASP A 163 6.22 -17.38 -19.27
CA ASP A 163 5.31 -18.27 -18.55
C ASP A 163 4.72 -17.65 -17.27
N ARG A 164 5.03 -16.36 -17.01
CA ARG A 164 4.63 -15.58 -15.83
C ARG A 164 4.98 -16.29 -14.51
N ARG A 165 6.11 -17.02 -14.47
CA ARG A 165 6.60 -17.66 -13.24
C ARG A 165 7.67 -16.85 -12.55
N GLU A 166 8.49 -16.16 -13.30
CA GLU A 166 9.51 -15.23 -12.81
C GLU A 166 9.13 -13.78 -13.11
N TYR A 167 9.31 -12.95 -12.09
CA TYR A 167 9.17 -11.50 -12.14
C TYR A 167 10.45 -10.88 -11.60
N ALA A 168 10.83 -9.72 -12.11
CA ALA A 168 11.92 -8.94 -11.56
C ALA A 168 11.64 -7.45 -11.65
N ALA A 169 12.17 -6.70 -10.69
CA ALA A 169 12.23 -5.25 -10.73
C ALA A 169 13.54 -4.75 -10.12
N SER A 170 14.02 -3.61 -10.59
CA SER A 170 15.20 -2.97 -10.01
C SER A 170 15.13 -1.45 -10.08
N ILE A 171 15.74 -0.82 -9.08
CA ILE A 171 16.11 0.59 -9.06
C ILE A 171 17.63 0.62 -8.90
N PRO A 172 18.40 1.15 -9.86
CA PRO A 172 19.86 1.11 -9.82
C PRO A 172 20.44 1.63 -8.50
N GLY A 173 21.19 0.79 -7.81
CA GLY A 173 21.83 1.12 -6.53
C GLY A 173 20.90 1.18 -5.32
N VAL A 174 19.60 0.92 -5.49
CA VAL A 174 18.59 1.02 -4.41
C VAL A 174 17.87 -0.30 -4.16
N LEU A 175 17.39 -0.96 -5.21
CA LEU A 175 16.59 -2.19 -5.09
C LEU A 175 16.95 -3.16 -6.21
N GLU A 176 17.09 -4.44 -5.86
CA GLU A 176 16.97 -5.55 -6.79
C GLU A 176 16.04 -6.60 -6.20
N ILE A 177 14.97 -6.94 -6.93
CA ILE A 177 14.07 -8.02 -6.55
C ILE A 177 13.84 -8.94 -7.76
N LYS A 178 14.03 -10.24 -7.55
CA LYS A 178 13.72 -11.29 -8.52
C LYS A 178 13.00 -12.41 -7.81
N THR A 179 11.89 -12.86 -8.37
CA THR A 179 11.06 -13.90 -7.78
C THR A 179 10.85 -15.06 -8.74
N ARG A 180 10.53 -16.22 -8.19
CA ARG A 180 10.08 -17.38 -8.96
C ARG A 180 8.94 -18.10 -8.25
N ALA A 181 7.87 -18.38 -8.97
CA ALA A 181 6.74 -19.13 -8.49
C ALA A 181 7.15 -20.52 -7.95
N ILE A 182 6.63 -20.89 -6.79
CA ILE A 182 6.86 -22.18 -6.16
C ILE A 182 5.99 -23.24 -6.85
N VAL A 183 6.60 -24.34 -7.27
CA VAL A 183 5.93 -25.50 -7.86
C VAL A 183 6.27 -26.73 -7.04
N ASN A 184 5.25 -27.37 -6.45
CA ASN A 184 5.45 -28.56 -5.63
C ASN A 184 5.94 -29.76 -6.47
N PRO A 185 6.74 -30.68 -5.89
CA PRO A 185 7.18 -31.89 -6.57
C PRO A 185 6.03 -32.65 -7.23
N GLY A 186 6.21 -33.05 -8.50
CA GLY A 186 5.19 -33.77 -9.27
C GLY A 186 4.03 -32.91 -9.78
N ARG A 187 4.04 -31.59 -9.56
CA ARG A 187 3.03 -30.65 -10.08
C ARG A 187 3.59 -29.84 -11.25
N ARG A 188 2.69 -29.40 -12.12
CA ARG A 188 3.00 -28.50 -13.24
C ARG A 188 2.76 -27.04 -12.88
N ASP A 189 1.68 -26.79 -12.15
CA ASP A 189 1.18 -25.45 -11.86
C ASP A 189 1.70 -24.93 -10.51
N PRO A 190 1.90 -23.60 -10.38
CA PRO A 190 2.32 -23.00 -9.12
C PRO A 190 1.35 -23.20 -7.96
N VAL A 191 1.88 -23.06 -6.73
CA VAL A 191 1.07 -23.00 -5.51
C VAL A 191 0.32 -21.67 -5.46
N VAL A 192 -1.00 -21.74 -5.31
CA VAL A 192 -1.90 -20.58 -5.32
C VAL A 192 -2.71 -20.55 -4.02
N SER A 193 -2.83 -19.35 -3.44
CA SER A 193 -3.83 -19.06 -2.40
C SER A 193 -4.98 -18.26 -2.99
N THR A 194 -6.20 -18.59 -2.60
CA THR A 194 -7.46 -17.92 -2.99
C THR A 194 -8.28 -17.58 -1.75
N GLY A 195 -9.13 -16.56 -1.83
CA GLY A 195 -9.96 -16.11 -0.71
C GLY A 195 -9.16 -15.35 0.36
N ILE A 196 -7.92 -14.97 0.04
CA ILE A 196 -7.10 -14.10 0.87
C ILE A 196 -7.13 -12.72 0.23
N MET A 197 -7.79 -11.79 0.91
CA MET A 197 -8.00 -10.43 0.43
C MET A 197 -6.72 -9.61 0.44
N ASP A 198 -6.52 -8.83 -0.60
CA ASP A 198 -5.54 -7.76 -0.66
C ASP A 198 -5.99 -6.63 -1.59
N SER A 199 -5.25 -5.51 -1.55
CA SER A 199 -5.62 -4.29 -2.28
C SER A 199 -5.62 -4.50 -3.81
N PHE A 200 -5.09 -5.63 -4.27
CA PHE A 200 -4.93 -5.97 -5.68
C PHE A 200 -5.68 -7.24 -6.08
N GLY A 201 -6.42 -7.88 -5.18
CA GLY A 201 -7.21 -9.06 -5.48
C GLY A 201 -7.45 -9.95 -4.28
N ASP A 202 -7.96 -11.15 -4.58
CA ASP A 202 -8.32 -12.19 -3.62
C ASP A 202 -7.55 -13.49 -3.88
N ARG A 203 -6.51 -13.42 -4.72
CA ARG A 203 -5.69 -14.54 -5.18
C ARG A 203 -4.26 -14.13 -5.45
N PHE A 204 -3.30 -14.95 -5.04
CA PHE A 204 -1.89 -14.80 -5.39
C PHE A 204 -1.17 -16.15 -5.53
N VAL A 205 -0.05 -16.13 -6.24
CA VAL A 205 0.90 -17.23 -6.39
C VAL A 205 2.00 -17.07 -5.33
N HIS A 206 2.35 -18.15 -4.64
CA HIS A 206 3.51 -18.16 -3.75
C HIS A 206 4.80 -18.24 -4.56
N SER A 207 5.80 -17.46 -4.17
CA SER A 207 7.09 -17.38 -4.86
C SER A 207 8.26 -17.32 -3.89
N ASP A 208 9.41 -17.80 -4.33
CA ASP A 208 10.69 -17.57 -3.66
C ASP A 208 11.28 -16.24 -4.12
N ALA A 209 11.85 -15.47 -3.19
CA ALA A 209 12.71 -14.34 -3.53
C ALA A 209 14.11 -14.86 -3.91
N LEU A 210 14.38 -14.99 -5.21
CA LEU A 210 15.69 -15.39 -5.73
C LEU A 210 16.77 -14.33 -5.47
N VAL A 211 16.36 -13.07 -5.48
CA VAL A 211 17.12 -11.90 -5.04
C VAL A 211 16.13 -10.94 -4.39
N HIS A 212 16.47 -10.36 -3.26
CA HIS A 212 15.73 -9.23 -2.70
C HIS A 212 16.64 -8.37 -1.84
N THR A 213 17.34 -7.44 -2.48
CA THR A 213 18.24 -6.51 -1.79
C THR A 213 17.67 -5.10 -1.86
N TYR A 214 17.75 -4.38 -0.74
CA TYR A 214 17.40 -2.97 -0.65
C TYR A 214 18.49 -2.22 0.09
N SER A 215 18.84 -1.03 -0.40
CA SER A 215 19.75 -0.12 0.27
C SER A 215 19.50 1.29 -0.21
N ASP A 216 18.92 2.14 0.63
CA ASP A 216 18.83 3.57 0.36
C ASP A 216 19.52 4.39 1.45
N PRO A 217 20.74 4.89 1.18
CA PRO A 217 21.48 5.73 2.12
C PRO A 217 20.75 7.03 2.52
N SER A 218 19.87 7.56 1.66
CA SER A 218 19.11 8.78 1.97
C SER A 218 18.01 8.56 3.01
N ILE A 219 17.55 7.31 3.13
CA ILE A 219 16.53 6.88 4.09
C ILE A 219 17.18 6.17 5.30
N GLY A 220 18.42 5.70 5.16
CA GLY A 220 19.20 5.09 6.24
C GLY A 220 18.84 3.64 6.52
N HIS A 221 18.21 2.96 5.56
CA HIS A 221 17.77 1.57 5.71
C HIS A 221 18.31 0.69 4.57
N SER A 222 18.70 -0.53 4.94
CA SER A 222 19.13 -1.57 4.03
C SER A 222 18.79 -2.96 4.57
N TRP A 223 18.59 -3.91 3.67
CA TRP A 223 18.38 -5.31 4.00
C TRP A 223 18.68 -6.23 2.81
N ASP A 224 18.95 -7.48 3.12
CA ASP A 224 18.93 -8.60 2.18
C ASP A 224 17.91 -9.62 2.65
N LEU A 225 16.82 -9.73 1.89
CA LEU A 225 15.71 -10.65 2.10
C LEU A 225 15.71 -11.77 1.05
N THR A 226 16.86 -12.02 0.42
CA THR A 226 17.03 -13.16 -0.49
C THR A 226 16.70 -14.47 0.24
N GLY A 227 15.93 -15.33 -0.43
CA GLY A 227 15.42 -16.58 0.14
C GLY A 227 14.26 -16.42 1.13
N LYS A 228 13.77 -15.20 1.37
CA LYS A 228 12.57 -14.96 2.17
C LYS A 228 11.30 -15.12 1.33
N GLN A 229 10.17 -14.95 2.01
CA GLN A 229 8.86 -15.08 1.39
C GLN A 229 8.67 -14.04 0.29
N SER A 230 8.11 -14.50 -0.83
CA SER A 230 7.51 -13.64 -1.84
C SER A 230 6.16 -14.17 -2.30
N ASN A 231 5.33 -13.30 -2.84
CA ASN A 231 4.13 -13.68 -3.58
C ASN A 231 3.94 -12.72 -4.75
N GLN A 232 3.24 -13.19 -5.79
CA GLN A 232 2.99 -12.44 -7.01
C GLN A 232 1.58 -12.67 -7.49
N ALA A 233 0.98 -11.66 -8.10
CA ALA A 233 -0.38 -11.75 -8.62
C ALA A 233 -0.53 -10.90 -9.86
N ASP A 234 -1.27 -11.43 -10.84
CA ASP A 234 -1.89 -10.61 -11.86
C ASP A 234 -3.17 -10.02 -11.28
N PHE A 235 -3.44 -8.76 -11.55
CA PHE A 235 -4.59 -8.06 -11.01
C PHE A 235 -5.45 -7.43 -12.09
N VAL A 236 -6.72 -7.26 -11.74
CA VAL A 236 -7.65 -6.32 -12.35
C VAL A 236 -8.22 -5.52 -11.20
N LEU A 237 -8.09 -4.20 -11.23
CA LEU A 237 -8.68 -3.30 -10.25
C LEU A 237 -9.73 -2.46 -10.95
N ASN A 238 -10.97 -2.51 -10.50
CA ASN A 238 -12.05 -1.68 -11.02
C ASN A 238 -13.20 -1.65 -10.00
N GLN A 239 -14.18 -0.75 -10.24
CA GLN A 239 -15.32 -0.59 -9.35
C GLN A 239 -16.11 -1.89 -9.17
N LYS A 240 -16.30 -2.67 -10.24
CA LYS A 240 -17.01 -3.95 -10.18
C LYS A 240 -16.38 -4.90 -9.15
N ARG A 241 -15.06 -5.04 -9.14
CA ARG A 241 -14.39 -5.92 -8.17
C ARG A 241 -14.43 -5.37 -6.74
N VAL A 242 -14.51 -4.05 -6.55
CA VAL A 242 -14.81 -3.45 -5.24
C VAL A 242 -16.22 -3.86 -4.80
N ASP A 243 -17.22 -3.68 -5.66
CA ASP A 243 -18.63 -3.95 -5.35
C ASP A 243 -18.89 -5.44 -5.07
N GLU A 244 -18.16 -6.33 -5.75
CA GLU A 244 -18.21 -7.78 -5.54
C GLU A 244 -17.40 -8.24 -4.31
N GLY A 245 -16.70 -7.33 -3.63
CA GLY A 245 -15.88 -7.64 -2.44
C GLY A 245 -14.61 -8.43 -2.75
N HIS A 246 -14.10 -8.33 -3.99
CA HIS A 246 -12.87 -8.99 -4.47
C HIS A 246 -11.61 -8.12 -4.33
N LEU A 247 -11.76 -6.90 -3.83
CA LEU A 247 -10.68 -5.99 -3.45
C LEU A 247 -10.89 -5.53 -2.02
N GLY A 248 -9.83 -5.45 -1.24
CA GLY A 248 -9.93 -5.01 0.14
C GLY A 248 -8.61 -5.14 0.87
N TRP A 249 -8.67 -5.17 2.19
CA TRP A 249 -7.48 -5.36 3.02
C TRP A 249 -7.60 -6.69 3.75
N GLY A 250 -6.53 -7.50 3.71
CA GLY A 250 -6.49 -8.81 4.37
C GLY A 250 -5.16 -9.15 5.05
N CYS A 251 -4.33 -8.15 5.32
CA CYS A 251 -3.30 -8.27 6.36
C CYS A 251 -3.92 -7.85 7.71
N TRP A 252 -3.32 -8.12 8.88
CA TRP A 252 -3.90 -7.77 10.20
C TRP A 252 -3.09 -6.73 10.96
N SER A 253 -3.73 -5.97 11.85
CA SER A 253 -3.06 -5.00 12.73
C SER A 253 -2.50 -5.68 13.97
N ALA A 254 -1.20 -5.94 13.97
CA ALA A 254 -0.44 -6.63 15.02
C ALA A 254 -0.20 -5.81 16.30
N HIS A 255 -1.20 -5.06 16.79
CA HIS A 255 -1.01 -4.11 17.87
C HIS A 255 -2.09 -4.22 18.97
N ALA A 256 -1.66 -4.05 20.23
CA ALA A 256 -2.50 -4.14 21.43
C ALA A 256 -3.72 -3.20 21.39
N SER A 257 -3.59 -2.02 20.77
CA SER A 257 -4.72 -1.08 20.56
C SER A 257 -5.84 -1.63 19.67
N PHE A 258 -5.66 -2.80 19.06
CA PHE A 258 -6.66 -3.55 18.30
C PHE A 258 -6.84 -4.98 18.85
N ASP A 259 -6.68 -5.15 20.17
CA ASP A 259 -6.91 -6.40 20.89
C ASP A 259 -5.98 -7.56 20.46
N ASP A 260 -4.78 -7.23 19.97
CA ASP A 260 -3.75 -8.22 19.60
C ASP A 260 -2.51 -8.10 20.51
N ASP A 261 -2.58 -8.79 21.64
CA ASP A 261 -1.51 -8.86 22.66
C ASP A 261 -0.56 -10.06 22.47
N GLU A 262 -0.76 -10.88 21.43
CA GLU A 262 0.10 -12.05 21.18
C GLU A 262 1.57 -11.63 20.96
N PRO A 263 2.57 -12.37 21.47
CA PRO A 263 3.96 -12.04 21.15
C PRO A 263 4.24 -12.22 19.65
N TYR A 264 5.22 -11.47 19.13
CA TYR A 264 5.75 -11.75 17.79
C TYR A 264 6.43 -13.13 17.80
N GLY A 265 6.22 -13.90 16.75
CA GLY A 265 6.89 -15.20 16.59
C GLY A 265 8.38 -15.01 16.31
N GLU A 266 9.22 -15.60 17.16
CA GLU A 266 10.69 -15.60 17.04
C GLU A 266 11.24 -16.76 16.20
N GLU A 267 10.45 -17.83 16.06
CA GLU A 267 10.82 -19.03 15.33
C GLU A 267 9.69 -19.40 14.36
N GLN A 268 10.05 -19.93 13.19
CA GLN A 268 9.11 -20.72 12.41
C GLN A 268 8.62 -21.84 13.31
N VAL A 269 7.30 -21.93 13.53
CA VAL A 269 6.70 -23.10 14.16
C VAL A 269 7.05 -24.27 13.26
N GLY A 270 8.10 -25.01 13.62
CA GLY A 270 8.50 -26.18 12.88
C GLY A 270 7.31 -27.12 12.83
N HIS A 271 7.04 -27.72 11.68
CA HIS A 271 6.64 -29.12 11.77
C HIS A 271 7.74 -29.77 12.57
N ALA A 272 7.46 -30.17 13.81
CA ALA A 272 8.41 -30.92 14.60
C ALA A 272 8.87 -32.07 13.70
N HIS A 273 10.09 -31.96 13.17
CA HIS A 273 10.75 -33.11 12.62
C HIS A 273 10.94 -33.97 13.85
N ALA A 274 10.04 -34.95 14.02
CA ALA A 274 10.26 -36.04 14.94
C ALA A 274 11.67 -36.50 14.63
N ALA A 275 12.60 -36.24 15.57
CA ALA A 275 13.93 -36.76 15.50
C ALA A 275 13.74 -38.27 15.35
N THR A 276 14.08 -38.78 14.17
CA THR A 276 14.20 -40.21 13.96
C THR A 276 15.27 -40.68 14.94
N GLU A 277 14.87 -41.54 15.87
CA GLU A 277 15.75 -42.28 16.78
C GLU A 277 16.87 -43.02 16.03
#